data_AF-K9YMH7-F1
#
_entry.id   AF-K9YMH7-F1
#
_cell.length_a   1.000
_cell.length_b   1.000
_cell.length_c   1.000
_cell.angle_alpha   90.00
_cell.angle_beta   90.00
_cell.angle_gamma   90.00
#
_symmetry.space_group_name_H-M   'P 1'
#
loop_
_entity.id
_entity.type
_entity.pdbx_description
1 polymer ?
#
loop_
_entity_poly.entity_id
_entity_poly.type
_entity_poly.pdbx_seq_one_letter_code
_entity_poly.pdbx_strand_id
1 'polypeptide(L)' 'MNQQNSPKRFTCNHCEGKGYVDIRDCTGEIQREETCVFCNGTGELPTNN' A
#
# COMPACT_ATOMS: atom_id res chain seq x y z
N MET A 1 15.14 -17.93 24.38
CA MET A 1 14.09 -16.91 24.11
C MET A 1 14.33 -16.39 22.70
N ASN A 2 13.67 -16.96 21.69
CA ASN A 2 13.89 -16.59 20.27
C ASN A 2 12.84 -15.55 19.85
N GLN A 3 13.11 -14.29 20.14
CA GLN A 3 12.32 -13.19 19.59
C GLN A 3 12.75 -13.00 18.14
N GLN A 4 11.93 -13.51 17.25
CA GLN A 4 12.06 -13.38 15.80
C GLN A 4 12.01 -11.89 15.45
N ASN A 5 13.17 -11.33 15.13
CA ASN A 5 13.36 -9.98 14.62
C ASN A 5 12.90 -9.93 13.16
N SER A 6 11.57 -9.97 12.95
CA SER A 6 10.98 -9.76 11.64
C SER A 6 10.82 -8.24 11.43
N PRO A 7 11.23 -7.67 10.27
CA PRO A 7 10.95 -6.27 9.98
C PRO A 7 9.43 -6.07 10.04
N LYS A 8 8.96 -5.26 10.99
CA LYS A 8 7.53 -4.92 11.11
C LYS A 8 7.14 -4.11 9.88
N ARG A 9 6.60 -4.77 8.86
CA ARG A 9 6.03 -4.09 7.71
C ARG A 9 4.67 -3.53 8.12
N PHE A 10 4.47 -2.25 7.90
CA PHE A 10 3.17 -1.62 8.13
C PHE A 10 2.40 -1.62 6.82
N THR A 11 1.13 -2.02 6.88
CA THR A 11 0.23 -1.90 5.75
C THR A 11 0.20 -0.44 5.29
N CYS A 12 0.35 -0.22 3.99
CA CYS A 12 0.25 1.13 3.44
C CYS A 12 -1.21 1.60 3.53
N ASN A 13 -1.47 2.58 4.40
CA ASN A 13 -2.81 3.10 4.63
C ASN A 13 -3.39 3.82 3.39
N HIS A 14 -2.54 4.33 2.50
CA HIS A 14 -3.00 5.05 1.30
C HIS A 14 -3.71 4.13 0.30
N CYS A 15 -3.19 2.91 0.12
CA CYS A 15 -3.78 1.90 -0.75
C CYS A 15 -4.44 0.77 0.03
N GLU A 16 -4.58 0.90 1.35
CA GLU A 16 -5.13 -0.14 2.25
C GLU A 16 -4.46 -1.52 2.06
N GLY A 17 -3.16 -1.54 1.77
CA GLY A 17 -2.44 -2.79 1.49
C GLY A 17 -2.57 -3.38 0.09
N LYS A 18 -3.36 -2.78 -0.81
CA LYS A 18 -3.58 -3.28 -2.18
C LYS A 18 -2.35 -3.15 -3.10
N GLY A 19 -1.51 -2.14 -2.86
CA GLY A 19 -0.39 -1.78 -3.73
C GLY A 19 -0.76 -0.83 -4.88
N TYR A 20 -2.04 -0.51 -5.05
CA TYR A 20 -2.54 0.39 -6.08
C TYR A 20 -3.72 1.21 -5.57
N VAL A 21 -4.07 2.27 -6.29
CA VAL A 21 -5.24 3.13 -6.01
C VAL A 21 -6.17 3.15 -7.21
N ASP A 22 -7.48 3.16 -6.94
CA ASP A 22 -8.49 3.26 -7.97
C ASP A 22 -8.66 4.72 -8.39
N ILE A 23 -8.49 5.00 -9.68
CA ILE A 23 -8.84 6.28 -10.26
C ILE A 23 -10.28 6.19 -10.73
N ARG A 24 -11.12 6.97 -10.06
CA ARG A 24 -12.55 7.05 -10.36
C ARG A 24 -12.84 8.30 -11.17
N ASP A 25 -13.77 8.19 -12.10
CA ASP A 25 -14.29 9.37 -12.79
C ASP A 25 -15.28 10.15 -11.90
N CYS A 26 -15.83 11.24 -12.46
CA CYS A 26 -16.82 12.06 -11.77
C CYS A 26 -18.14 11.32 -11.46
N THR A 27 -18.37 10.14 -12.06
CA THR A 27 -19.55 9.29 -11.79
C THR A 27 -19.27 8.28 -10.66
N GLY A 28 -18.01 8.10 -10.27
CA GLY A 28 -17.56 7.18 -9.24
C GLY A 28 -17.19 5.79 -9.75
N GLU A 29 -17.31 5.56 -11.07
CA GLU A 29 -16.88 4.33 -11.73
C GLU A 29 -15.35 4.26 -11.79
N ILE A 30 -14.81 3.06 -11.59
CA ILE A 30 -13.37 2.82 -11.64
C ILE A 30 -12.96 2.78 -13.11
N GLN A 31 -12.14 3.74 -13.51
CA GLN A 31 -11.63 3.82 -14.88
C GLN A 31 -10.28 3.12 -15.04
N ARG A 32 -9.43 3.17 -14.00
CA ARG A 32 -8.15 2.47 -13.98
C ARG A 32 -7.59 2.32 -12.57
N GLU A 33 -6.65 1.40 -12.44
CA GLU A 33 -5.80 1.25 -11.26
C GLU A 33 -4.45 1.90 -11.55
N GLU A 34 -3.92 2.69 -10.62
CA GLU A 34 -2.56 3.21 -10.68
C GLU A 34 -1.73 2.68 -9.52
N THR A 35 -0.47 2.32 -9.78
CA THR A 35 0.45 1.85 -8.75
C THR A 35 0.57 2.88 -7.63
N CYS A 36 0.41 2.44 -6.38
CA CYS A 36 0.48 3.33 -5.23
C CYS A 36 1.90 3.86 -5.08
N VAL A 37 2.07 5.17 -5.27
CA VAL A 37 3.37 5.85 -5.25
C VAL A 37 4.04 5.86 -3.86
N PHE A 38 3.28 5.61 -2.80
CA PHE A 38 3.81 5.61 -1.43
C PHE A 38 4.49 4.29 -1.08
N CYS A 39 3.91 3.17 -1.50
CA CYS A 39 4.48 1.84 -1.28
C CYS A 39 5.14 1.26 -2.54
N ASN A 40 5.16 1.99 -3.66
CA ASN A 40 5.68 1.53 -4.95
C ASN A 40 5.13 0.16 -5.37
N GLY A 41 3.84 -0.08 -5.15
CA GLY A 41 3.22 -1.35 -5.53
C GLY A 41 3.33 -2.48 -4.52
N THR A 42 4.06 -2.33 -3.42
CA THR A 42 4.25 -3.44 -2.45
C THR A 42 3.06 -3.66 -1.53
N GLY A 43 2.20 -2.66 -1.35
CA GLY A 43 1.15 -2.66 -0.34
C GLY A 43 1.66 -2.39 1.09
N GLU A 44 2.96 -2.28 1.28
CA GLU A 44 3.60 -2.17 2.59
C GLU A 44 4.56 -0.99 2.63
N LEU A 45 4.54 -0.20 3.70
CA LEU A 45 5.54 0.83 3.94
C LEU A 45 6.73 0.21 4.69
N PRO A 46 7.97 0.55 4.29
CA PRO A 46 9.12 0.21 5.10
C PRO A 46 9.00 0.92 6.46
N THR A 47 9.26 0.20 7.54
CA THR A 47 9.61 0.82 8.83
C THR A 47 10.88 1.62 8.61
N ASN A 48 10.72 2.92 8.36
CA ASN A 48 11.81 3.86 8.45
C ASN A 48 12.20 3.94 9.93
N ASN A 49 13.34 3.34 10.27
CA ASN A 49 13.96 3.39 11.59
C ASN A 49 14.89 4.59 11.68
#